data_AF-A0A2V9R358-F1
#
_entry.id   AF-A0A2V9R358-F1
#
_cell.length_a   1.000
_cell.length_b   1.000
_cell.length_c   1.000
_cell.angle_alpha   90.00
_cell.angle_beta   90.00
_cell.angle_gamma   90.00
#
_symmetry.space_group_name_H-M   'P 1'
#
loop_
_entity.id
_entity.type
_entity.pdbx_description
1 polymer ?
#
loop_
_entity_poly.entity_id
_entity_poly.type
_entity_poly.pdbx_seq_one_letter_code
_entity_poly.pdbx_strand_id
1 'polypeptide(L)'
;MIQEADWRKVYNLSSDALVRAGAFWLHGFLDEAHELAQKDRTAEGSYWHALMHRSEGDFSNSMYWYQKVGNHAIFPALRAGVEKMEGTSSNFDKARRSLLLESQWNPARFVDLCELAYRGRFGELELLQCVATAEYNLLMGYVLAPGLTY
;
A
#
# COMPACT_ATOMS: atom_id res chain seq x y z
N MET A 1 11.94 -9.93 18.55
CA MET A 1 12.20 -9.07 19.74
C MET A 1 11.19 -7.93 19.68
N ILE A 2 10.22 -7.89 20.59
CA ILE A 2 9.30 -6.75 20.69
C ILE A 2 10.07 -5.64 21.41
N GLN A 3 10.20 -4.46 20.80
CA GLN A 3 10.91 -3.32 21.38
C GLN A 3 10.23 -2.90 22.70
N GLU A 4 11.01 -2.82 23.78
CA GLU A 4 10.60 -2.32 25.10
C GLU A 4 10.48 -0.79 25.15
N ALA A 5 9.97 -0.17 24.08
CA ALA A 5 9.53 1.22 24.18
C ALA A 5 8.17 1.27 24.90
N ASP A 6 7.93 2.31 25.71
CA ASP A 6 6.61 2.61 26.30
C ASP A 6 5.63 2.98 25.17
N TRP A 7 5.18 1.97 24.43
CA TRP A 7 4.35 2.09 23.21
C TRP A 7 3.07 2.88 23.45
N ARG A 8 2.62 2.96 24.71
CA ARG A 8 1.44 3.72 25.15
C ARG A 8 1.68 5.24 25.17
N LYS A 9 2.94 5.69 25.27
CA LYS A 9 3.29 7.13 25.28
C LYS A 9 3.76 7.67 23.93
N VAL A 10 4.22 6.80 23.03
CA VAL A 10 4.80 7.24 21.74
C VAL A 10 3.74 7.42 20.66
N TYR A 11 2.63 6.68 20.74
CA TYR A 11 1.59 6.70 19.70
C TYR A 11 0.22 6.72 20.36
N ASN A 12 -0.59 7.73 20.06
CA ASN A 12 -2.00 7.69 20.45
C ASN A 12 -2.77 6.77 19.50
N LEU A 13 -2.37 5.49 19.45
CA LEU A 13 -2.90 4.43 18.57
C LEU A 13 -4.42 4.30 18.66
N SER A 14 -4.98 4.67 19.82
CA SER A 14 -6.42 4.64 20.06
C SER A 14 -7.19 5.78 19.35
N SER A 15 -6.53 6.90 19.04
CA SER A 15 -7.18 8.08 18.46
C SER A 15 -6.70 8.45 17.06
N ASP A 16 -5.59 7.89 16.58
CA ASP A 16 -5.07 8.19 15.25
C ASP A 16 -5.99 7.60 14.17
N ALA A 17 -6.58 8.48 13.36
CA ALA A 17 -7.55 8.09 12.34
C ALA A 17 -6.91 7.25 11.23
N LEU A 18 -5.67 7.53 10.84
CA LEU A 18 -5.01 6.83 9.74
C LEU A 18 -4.49 5.47 10.18
N VAL A 19 -4.00 5.33 11.42
CA VAL A 19 -3.67 4.03 12.01
C VAL A 19 -4.90 3.12 12.03
N ARG A 20 -6.04 3.67 12.46
CA ARG A 20 -7.31 2.94 12.50
C ARG A 20 -7.82 2.61 11.09
N ALA A 21 -7.69 3.53 10.13
CA ALA A 21 -8.06 3.27 8.74
C ALA A 21 -7.25 2.09 8.16
N GLY A 22 -5.93 2.06 8.38
CA GLY A 22 -5.09 0.94 7.98
C GLY A 22 -5.50 -0.38 8.65
N ALA A 23 -5.79 -0.35 9.96
CA ALA A 23 -6.26 -1.55 10.67
C ALA A 23 -7.61 -2.07 10.14
N PHE A 24 -8.57 -1.17 9.85
CA PHE A 24 -9.84 -1.57 9.24
C PHE A 24 -9.66 -2.12 7.83
N TRP A 25 -8.82 -1.49 7.01
CA TRP A 25 -8.48 -1.98 5.68
C TRP A 25 -7.90 -3.40 5.73
N LEU A 26 -6.97 -3.68 6.65
CA LEU A 26 -6.36 -5.01 6.81
C LEU A 26 -7.39 -6.11 7.09
N HIS A 27 -8.49 -5.77 7.74
CA HIS A 27 -9.59 -6.69 8.07
C HIS A 27 -10.76 -6.63 7.07
N GLY A 28 -10.65 -5.84 5.99
CA GLY A 28 -11.67 -5.73 4.96
C GLY A 28 -12.86 -4.82 5.30
N PHE A 29 -12.77 -4.05 6.39
CA PHE A 29 -13.79 -3.06 6.80
C PHE A 29 -13.58 -1.75 6.04
N LEU A 30 -13.87 -1.77 4.73
CA LEU A 30 -13.52 -0.67 3.82
C LEU A 30 -14.36 0.59 4.07
N ASP A 31 -15.63 0.46 4.46
CA ASP A 31 -16.50 1.61 4.78
C ASP A 31 -15.97 2.39 6.00
N GLU A 32 -15.63 1.69 7.09
CA GLU A 32 -15.05 2.29 8.29
C GLU A 32 -13.68 2.91 8.02
N ALA A 33 -12.89 2.27 7.15
CA ALA A 33 -11.61 2.81 6.72
C ALA A 33 -11.81 4.10 5.91
N HIS A 34 -12.78 4.14 4.99
CA HIS A 34 -13.12 5.31 4.18
C HIS A 34 -13.53 6.50 5.06
N GLU A 35 -14.42 6.29 6.03
CA GLU A 35 -14.90 7.35 6.93
C GLU A 35 -13.78 8.01 7.74
N LEU A 36 -12.74 7.24 8.08
CA LEU A 36 -11.58 7.74 8.79
C LEU A 36 -10.62 8.47 7.85
N ALA A 37 -10.27 7.85 6.72
CA ALA A 37 -9.34 8.42 5.75
C ALA A 37 -9.88 9.70 5.10
N GLN A 38 -11.19 9.81 4.86
CA GLN A 38 -11.82 10.99 4.21
C GLN A 38 -11.68 12.29 5.01
N LYS A 39 -11.50 12.19 6.33
CA LYS A 39 -11.30 13.36 7.20
C LYS A 39 -9.88 13.92 7.11
N ASP A 40 -8.95 13.13 6.58
CA ASP A 40 -7.56 13.48 6.43
C ASP A 40 -7.26 13.93 4.99
N ARG A 41 -6.68 15.13 4.84
CA ARG A 41 -6.37 15.75 3.54
C ARG A 41 -4.89 15.64 3.16
N THR A 42 -4.12 14.84 3.88
CA THR A 42 -2.70 14.58 3.62
C THR A 42 -2.51 13.59 2.47
N ALA A 43 -1.24 13.38 2.11
CA ALA A 43 -0.88 12.33 1.16
C ALA A 43 -1.23 10.95 1.71
N GLU A 44 -1.09 10.72 3.02
CA GLU A 44 -1.34 9.43 3.67
C GLU A 44 -2.84 9.11 3.71
N GLY A 45 -3.70 10.10 3.99
CA GLY A 45 -5.15 9.95 3.85
C GLY A 45 -5.55 9.59 2.42
N SER A 46 -4.96 10.27 1.43
CA SER A 46 -5.16 9.94 0.01
C SER A 46 -4.64 8.54 -0.34
N TYR A 47 -3.54 8.11 0.27
CA TYR A 47 -2.96 6.78 0.02
C TYR A 47 -3.88 5.68 0.53
N TRP A 48 -4.46 5.84 1.71
CA TRP A 48 -5.44 4.88 2.22
C TRP A 48 -6.66 4.75 1.29
N HIS A 49 -7.19 5.85 0.74
CA HIS A 49 -8.24 5.78 -0.30
C HIS A 49 -7.80 5.02 -1.54
N ALA A 50 -6.56 5.22 -1.98
CA ALA A 50 -6.02 4.52 -3.14
C ALA A 50 -5.97 2.99 -2.93
N LEU A 51 -5.57 2.56 -1.72
CA LEU A 51 -5.58 1.14 -1.31
C LEU A 51 -7.00 0.58 -1.21
N MET A 52 -7.96 1.34 -0.66
CA MET A 52 -9.35 0.92 -0.51
C MET A 52 -10.01 0.70 -1.87
N HIS A 53 -9.99 1.68 -2.75
CA HIS A 53 -10.61 1.56 -4.08
C HIS A 53 -9.97 0.46 -4.94
N ARG A 54 -8.68 0.18 -4.76
CA ARG A 54 -8.05 -0.98 -5.41
C ARG A 54 -8.62 -2.31 -4.89
N SER A 55 -8.90 -2.42 -3.59
CA SER A 55 -9.55 -3.59 -2.99
C SER A 55 -11.01 -3.74 -3.41
N GLU A 56 -11.71 -2.64 -3.71
CA GLU A 56 -13.10 -2.63 -4.18
C GLU A 56 -13.26 -2.95 -5.67
N GLY A 57 -12.16 -2.91 -6.43
CA GLY A 57 -12.18 -3.02 -7.89
C GLY A 57 -12.54 -1.72 -8.61
N ASP A 58 -12.56 -0.58 -7.91
CA ASP A 58 -12.67 0.76 -8.52
C ASP A 58 -11.27 1.29 -8.87
N PHE A 59 -10.65 0.67 -9.88
CA PHE A 59 -9.28 0.96 -10.28
C PHE A 59 -9.10 2.40 -10.78
N SER A 60 -10.09 2.97 -11.47
CA SER A 60 -10.05 4.37 -11.91
C SER A 60 -9.94 5.35 -10.75
N ASN A 61 -10.67 5.09 -9.67
CA ASN A 61 -10.65 5.95 -8.50
C ASN A 61 -9.39 5.71 -7.67
N SER A 62 -8.92 4.46 -7.57
CA SER A 62 -7.61 4.15 -7.00
C SER A 62 -6.50 4.98 -7.68
N MET A 63 -6.49 5.05 -9.02
CA MET A 63 -5.54 5.89 -9.78
C MET A 63 -5.68 7.37 -9.45
N TYR A 64 -6.91 7.89 -9.36
CA TYR A 64 -7.18 9.27 -8.98
C TYR A 64 -6.56 9.60 -7.61
N TRP A 65 -6.73 8.73 -6.62
CA TRP A 65 -6.16 8.94 -5.29
C TRP A 65 -4.64 8.79 -5.27
N TYR A 66 -4.07 7.86 -6.03
CA TYR A 66 -2.61 7.80 -6.21
C TYR A 66 -2.02 9.06 -6.84
N GLN A 67 -2.75 9.75 -7.72
CA GLN A 67 -2.33 11.06 -8.22
C GLN A 67 -2.31 12.13 -7.12
N LYS A 68 -3.21 12.05 -6.12
CA LYS A 68 -3.21 12.93 -4.95
C LYS A 68 -2.07 12.62 -3.98
N VAL A 69 -1.65 11.37 -3.89
CA VAL A 69 -0.48 10.95 -3.10
C VAL A 69 0.81 11.59 -3.63
N GLY A 70 0.98 11.66 -4.95
CA GLY A 70 2.21 12.18 -5.56
C GLY A 70 3.42 11.27 -5.29
N ASN A 71 4.60 11.86 -5.07
CA ASN A 71 5.82 11.11 -4.78
C ASN A 71 5.97 10.83 -3.27
N HIS A 72 5.47 9.70 -2.82
CA HIS A 72 5.45 9.35 -1.39
C HIS A 72 6.81 8.85 -0.89
N ALA A 73 7.11 9.14 0.37
CA ALA A 73 8.39 8.78 1.00
C ALA A 73 8.67 7.27 1.07
N ILE A 74 7.64 6.42 1.01
CA ILE A 74 7.81 4.95 1.07
C ILE A 74 8.16 4.32 -0.29
N PHE A 75 8.04 5.05 -1.39
CA PHE A 75 8.24 4.51 -2.73
C PHE A 75 9.63 3.90 -2.97
N PRO A 76 10.74 4.50 -2.50
CA PRO A 76 12.06 3.89 -2.60
C PRO A 76 12.14 2.53 -1.88
N ALA A 77 11.67 2.46 -0.64
CA ALA A 77 11.66 1.23 0.16
C ALA A 77 10.75 0.16 -0.44
N LEU A 78 9.57 0.53 -0.94
CA LEU A 78 8.64 -0.39 -1.58
C LEU A 78 9.28 -1.00 -2.83
N ARG A 79 9.88 -0.17 -3.69
CA ARG A 79 10.61 -0.62 -4.86
C ARG A 79 11.72 -1.61 -4.48
N ALA A 80 12.58 -1.24 -3.53
CA ALA A 80 13.68 -2.08 -3.07
C ALA A 80 13.19 -3.41 -2.45
N GLY A 81 12.02 -3.41 -1.83
CA GLY A 81 11.33 -4.61 -1.37
C GLY A 81 10.94 -5.52 -2.54
N VAL A 82 10.31 -4.97 -3.58
CA VAL A 82 9.91 -5.71 -4.80
C VAL A 82 11.13 -6.25 -5.56
N GLU A 83 12.24 -5.53 -5.59
CA GLU A 83 13.51 -6.00 -6.18
C GLU A 83 14.07 -7.26 -5.51
N LYS A 84 13.74 -7.50 -4.23
CA LYS A 84 14.19 -8.67 -3.46
C LYS A 84 13.16 -9.80 -3.44
N MET A 85 11.97 -9.59 -3.99
CA MET A 85 10.95 -10.63 -4.07
C MET A 85 11.38 -11.70 -5.08
N GLU A 86 11.32 -12.95 -4.64
CA GLU A 86 11.59 -14.14 -5.44
C GLU A 86 10.30 -14.94 -5.58
N GLY A 87 10.13 -15.56 -6.75
CA GLY A 87 9.01 -16.43 -7.03
C GLY A 87 9.46 -17.60 -7.88
N THR A 88 8.67 -18.66 -7.88
CA THR A 88 9.06 -19.94 -8.51
C THR A 88 8.74 -20.01 -10.00
N SER A 89 7.95 -19.06 -10.53
CA SER A 89 7.44 -19.08 -11.91
C SER A 89 8.16 -18.07 -12.81
N SER A 90 8.29 -18.40 -14.10
CA SER A 90 8.84 -17.45 -15.08
C SER A 90 7.93 -16.24 -15.33
N ASN A 91 6.63 -16.38 -15.07
CA ASN A 91 5.64 -15.32 -15.19
C ASN A 91 5.73 -14.33 -14.02
N PHE A 92 6.01 -14.82 -12.81
CA PHE A 92 6.31 -14.01 -11.63
C PHE A 92 7.42 -13.03 -11.94
N ASP A 93 8.51 -13.55 -12.51
CA ASP A 93 9.71 -12.77 -12.77
C ASP A 93 9.48 -11.71 -13.87
N LYS A 94 8.68 -12.03 -14.89
CA LYS A 94 8.25 -11.05 -15.92
C LYS A 94 7.38 -9.96 -15.30
N ALA A 95 6.40 -10.32 -14.48
CA ALA A 95 5.50 -9.38 -13.84
C ALA A 95 6.26 -8.46 -12.86
N ARG A 96 7.17 -9.02 -12.06
CA ARG A 96 8.07 -8.28 -11.17
C ARG A 96 8.92 -7.27 -11.93
N ARG A 97 9.54 -7.68 -13.04
CA ARG A 97 10.30 -6.76 -13.90
C ARG A 97 9.41 -5.66 -14.50
N SER A 98 8.15 -5.97 -14.82
CA SER A 98 7.21 -4.96 -15.30
C SER A 98 6.89 -3.90 -14.25
N LEU A 99 6.76 -4.28 -12.98
CA LEU A 99 6.57 -3.35 -11.85
C LEU A 99 7.80 -2.47 -11.60
N LEU A 100 8.98 -2.94 -12.02
CA LEU A 100 10.27 -2.29 -11.79
C LEU A 100 10.81 -1.53 -13.01
N LEU A 101 9.98 -1.29 -14.04
CA LEU A 101 10.41 -0.73 -15.32
C LEU A 101 10.95 0.71 -15.18
N GLU A 102 10.27 1.55 -14.41
CA GLU A 102 10.72 2.90 -14.08
C GLU A 102 11.76 2.90 -12.96
N SER A 103 12.56 3.96 -12.83
CA SER A 103 13.53 4.11 -11.72
C SER A 103 12.86 4.38 -10.37
N GLN A 104 11.66 4.95 -10.37
CA GLN A 104 10.84 5.19 -9.18
C GLN A 104 9.65 4.23 -9.16
N TRP A 105 9.08 3.99 -7.97
CA TRP A 105 7.85 3.21 -7.88
C TRP A 105 6.71 3.92 -8.62
N ASN A 106 6.06 3.19 -9.53
CA ASN A 106 4.90 3.69 -10.25
C ASN A 106 3.65 2.91 -9.77
N PRO A 107 2.81 3.50 -8.90
CA PRO A 107 1.64 2.80 -8.38
C PRO A 107 0.64 2.41 -9.48
N ALA A 108 0.61 3.15 -10.60
CA ALA A 108 -0.29 2.83 -11.70
C ALA A 108 -0.02 1.45 -12.29
N ARG A 109 1.25 1.05 -12.42
CA ARG A 109 1.57 -0.31 -12.89
C ARG A 109 1.04 -1.39 -11.97
N PHE A 110 1.09 -1.15 -10.67
CA PHE A 110 0.58 -2.11 -9.71
C PHE A 110 -0.95 -2.18 -9.77
N VAL A 111 -1.64 -1.04 -9.86
CA VAL A 111 -3.09 -0.99 -10.06
C VAL A 111 -3.51 -1.71 -11.34
N ASP A 112 -2.80 -1.50 -12.46
CA ASP A 112 -3.08 -2.19 -13.74
C ASP A 112 -2.96 -3.71 -13.61
N LEU A 113 -1.93 -4.22 -12.92
CA LEU A 113 -1.79 -5.67 -12.68
C LEU A 113 -2.88 -6.21 -11.76
N CYS A 114 -3.27 -5.46 -10.72
CA CYS A 114 -4.42 -5.81 -9.87
C CYS A 114 -5.72 -5.86 -10.66
N GLU A 115 -5.95 -4.91 -11.59
CA GLU A 115 -7.11 -4.93 -12.46
C GLU A 115 -7.12 -6.14 -13.41
N LEU A 116 -5.96 -6.46 -14.00
CA LEU A 116 -5.83 -7.65 -14.83
C LEU A 116 -6.14 -8.92 -14.04
N ALA A 117 -5.66 -9.02 -12.79
CA ALA A 117 -5.93 -10.15 -11.90
C ALA A 117 -7.41 -10.24 -11.53
N TYR A 118 -8.02 -9.10 -11.15
CA TYR A 118 -9.45 -9.00 -10.81
C TYR A 118 -10.35 -9.46 -11.98
N ARG A 119 -9.94 -9.17 -13.21
CA ARG A 119 -10.64 -9.59 -14.44
C ARG A 119 -10.29 -11.02 -14.91
N GLY A 120 -9.50 -11.78 -14.14
CA GLY A 120 -9.08 -13.15 -14.51
C GLY A 120 -8.08 -13.22 -15.66
N ARG A 121 -7.36 -12.12 -15.96
CA ARG A 121 -6.39 -12.00 -17.06
C ARG A 121 -4.93 -12.01 -16.59
N PHE A 122 -4.69 -12.29 -15.32
CA PHE A 122 -3.35 -12.37 -14.72
C PHE A 122 -3.33 -13.42 -13.60
N GLY A 123 -2.33 -14.30 -13.62
CA GLY A 123 -2.29 -15.50 -12.75
C GLY A 123 -1.30 -15.44 -11.58
N GLU A 124 -0.40 -14.46 -11.52
CA GLU A 124 0.64 -14.40 -10.47
C GLU A 124 0.12 -13.68 -9.22
N LEU A 125 -0.90 -14.25 -8.59
CA LEU A 125 -1.56 -13.65 -7.42
C LEU A 125 -0.62 -13.49 -6.22
N GLU A 126 0.31 -14.43 -6.05
CA GLU A 126 1.32 -14.40 -4.99
C GLU A 126 2.18 -13.13 -5.05
N LEU A 127 2.61 -12.72 -6.26
CA LEU A 127 3.36 -11.46 -6.43
C LEU A 127 2.52 -10.27 -5.96
N LEU A 128 1.26 -10.19 -6.37
CA LEU A 128 0.39 -9.06 -6.02
C LEU A 128 0.14 -9.02 -4.51
N GLN A 129 -0.04 -10.17 -3.87
CA GLN A 129 -0.20 -10.29 -2.43
C GLN A 129 1.07 -9.84 -1.69
N CYS A 130 2.26 -10.26 -2.15
CA CYS A 130 3.54 -9.84 -1.58
C CYS A 130 3.75 -8.32 -1.71
N VAL A 131 3.47 -7.75 -2.89
CA VAL A 131 3.57 -6.31 -3.14
C VAL A 131 2.58 -5.53 -2.27
N ALA A 132 1.30 -5.93 -2.24
CA ALA A 132 0.27 -5.28 -1.42
C ALA A 132 0.62 -5.35 0.08
N THR A 133 1.16 -6.48 0.55
CA THR A 133 1.59 -6.66 1.94
C THR A 133 2.76 -5.74 2.28
N ALA A 134 3.76 -5.64 1.39
CA ALA A 134 4.89 -4.73 1.57
C ALA A 134 4.43 -3.26 1.57
N GLU A 135 3.55 -2.87 0.64
CA GLU A 135 2.99 -1.53 0.54
C GLU A 135 2.22 -1.15 1.81
N TYR A 136 1.32 -2.03 2.29
CA TYR A 136 0.58 -1.83 3.53
C TYR A 136 1.51 -1.65 4.74
N ASN A 137 2.48 -2.55 4.91
CA ASN A 137 3.37 -2.52 6.07
C ASN A 137 4.25 -1.26 6.08
N LEU A 138 4.72 -0.81 4.91
CA LEU A 138 5.47 0.43 4.79
C LEU A 138 4.61 1.66 5.07
N LEU A 139 3.39 1.72 4.53
CA LEU A 139 2.47 2.83 4.77
C LEU A 139 2.08 2.89 6.26
N MET A 140 1.70 1.76 6.86
CA MET A 140 1.42 1.70 8.29
C MET A 140 2.63 2.08 9.14
N GLY A 141 3.82 1.60 8.79
CA GLY A 141 5.06 1.99 9.47
C GLY A 141 5.29 3.50 9.41
N TYR A 142 5.09 4.10 8.24
CA TYR A 142 5.25 5.54 8.03
C TYR A 142 4.25 6.35 8.85
N VAL A 143 2.97 5.96 8.84
CA VAL A 143 1.90 6.60 9.62
C VAL A 143 2.14 6.47 11.12
N LEU A 144 2.63 5.30 11.57
CA LEU A 144 2.96 5.09 12.97
C LEU A 144 4.13 5.97 13.39
N ALA A 145 5.22 6.03 12.61
CA ALA A 145 6.44 6.74 12.99
C ALA A 145 6.87 7.78 11.94
N PRO A 146 6.14 8.90 11.82
CA PRO A 146 6.48 9.95 10.86
C PRO A 146 7.86 10.53 11.21
N GLY A 147 8.86 10.32 10.33
CA GLY A 147 10.23 10.79 10.51
C GLY A 147 11.31 9.70 10.47
N LEU A 148 10.95 8.42 10.42
CA LEU A 148 11.89 7.38 9.98
C LEU A 148 12.12 7.53 8.47
N THR A 149 13.39 7.67 8.07
CA THR A 149 13.76 7.64 6.65
C THR A 149 13.69 6.20 6.13
N TYR A 150 12.96 6.01 5.03
CA TYR A 150 12.75 4.75 4.32
C TYR A 150 13.61 4.70 3.05
#